data_AF-A0A267FVV9-F1
#
_entry.id   AF-A0A267FVV9-F1
#
_cell.length_a   1.000
_cell.length_b   1.000
_cell.length_c   1.000
_cell.angle_alpha   90.00
_cell.angle_beta   90.00
_cell.angle_gamma   90.00
#
_symmetry.space_group_name_H-M   'P 1'
#
loop_
_entity.id
_entity.type
_entity.pdbx_description
1 polymer ?
#
loop_
_entity_poly.entity_id
_entity_poly.type
_entity_poly.pdbx_seq_one_letter_code
_entity_poly.pdbx_strand_id
1 'polypeptide(L)'
;MLVTSGAGVRHECGQAAKLRYLSTLSPSSMEHVACSFLREKLNAADVSSSGDAATASLSSGFGGHPIQVQAVDTSTSHVPQMLHSTMRAMKTALNLSTNQTIQAAQVIREASGNRKAIQPGLKEFLFSEGQSVAHFFAVEQLQFICKQPSGQVISIDRSAVFCCNVSEFLAYVCSLRGMAEMEHHLKLGIDGGGNSLKICISVTDSDGLPAQASMPGPSNRFLNSGVKKLFVLAIVEDVKECYENVKTLLSTMDISSFLFTLACDFKLANIICGIQSHASTHPCLYCEGKSPWTTPAPSRTLGSVRRLANEFQLAGGHQPAAKHFANCVQSPLLPGLDSTELIELVPPPELHIMLGIVNRLLDELNNRWGNDMAYKWAHGAGICRQQYHGGCLEGPACKKLLLKAGELWNILPAHLKMFAVALQDFNAIRLACFGQTLANDFALHIARFQTTCQFLQLNVTPKMHALFHHVPTFCSKSGKALGSFSEQTVESAHSDFEATWQRYRRPFNHPQYAANLLQAVVNYNSFHI
;
A
#
# COMPACT_ATOMS: atom_id res chain seq x y z
N MET A 1 -82.30 20.57 64.44
CA MET A 1 -81.90 19.22 64.88
C MET A 1 -80.69 18.82 64.06
N LEU A 2 -79.48 18.99 64.59
CA LEU A 2 -78.73 18.01 65.37
C LEU A 2 -78.33 16.79 64.53
N VAL A 3 -77.06 16.79 64.18
CA VAL A 3 -76.26 15.68 63.66
C VAL A 3 -76.29 14.53 64.66
N THR A 4 -76.65 13.33 64.22
CA THR A 4 -76.33 12.08 64.91
C THR A 4 -75.28 11.33 64.09
N SER A 5 -74.06 11.33 64.60
CA SER A 5 -72.93 10.51 64.20
C SER A 5 -73.26 9.03 64.36
N GLY A 6 -73.31 8.30 63.25
CA GLY A 6 -73.40 6.84 63.25
C GLY A 6 -72.10 6.22 63.78
N ALA A 7 -72.24 5.28 64.72
CA ALA A 7 -71.13 4.52 65.29
C ALA A 7 -70.33 3.80 64.18
N GLY A 8 -69.02 4.06 64.12
CA GLY A 8 -68.11 3.36 63.21
C GLY A 8 -68.07 1.87 63.53
N VAL A 9 -68.36 1.04 62.54
CA VAL A 9 -68.17 -0.41 62.61
C VAL A 9 -66.68 -0.69 62.82
N ARG A 10 -66.32 -1.40 63.91
CA ARG A 10 -64.97 -1.93 64.08
C ARG A 10 -64.72 -2.97 62.97
N HIS A 11 -63.95 -2.58 61.97
CA HIS A 11 -63.44 -3.49 60.94
C HIS A 11 -62.10 -4.07 61.41
N GLU A 12 -62.10 -5.35 61.78
CA GLU A 12 -60.87 -6.11 62.05
C GLU A 12 -60.17 -6.46 60.72
N CYS A 13 -59.37 -5.52 60.21
CA CYS A 13 -58.56 -5.73 59.02
C CYS A 13 -57.33 -6.59 59.32
N GLY A 14 -57.50 -7.91 59.42
CA GLY A 14 -56.37 -8.84 59.50
C GLY A 14 -55.52 -8.83 58.22
N GLN A 15 -54.26 -9.25 58.32
CA GLN A 15 -53.33 -9.35 57.18
C GLN A 15 -53.92 -10.16 56.01
N ALA A 16 -54.68 -11.21 56.31
CA ALA A 16 -55.36 -12.04 55.32
C ALA A 16 -56.46 -11.28 54.53
N ALA A 17 -57.18 -10.36 55.18
CA ALA A 17 -58.22 -9.55 54.54
C ALA A 17 -57.61 -8.53 53.57
N LYS A 18 -56.46 -7.93 53.93
CA LYS A 18 -55.71 -7.02 53.07
C LYS A 18 -55.19 -7.71 51.80
N LEU A 19 -54.63 -8.91 51.95
CA LEU A 19 -54.14 -9.70 50.81
C LEU A 19 -55.28 -10.11 49.86
N ARG A 20 -56.46 -10.46 50.40
CA ARG A 20 -57.65 -10.71 49.58
C ARG A 20 -58.07 -9.48 48.78
N TYR A 21 -58.07 -8.30 49.39
CA TYR A 21 -58.46 -7.06 48.71
C TYR A 21 -57.52 -6.71 47.56
N LEU A 22 -56.21 -6.92 47.74
CA LEU A 22 -55.21 -6.76 46.68
C LEU A 22 -55.43 -7.74 45.52
N SER A 23 -55.86 -8.98 45.80
CA SER A 23 -56.18 -9.97 44.76
C SER A 23 -57.47 -9.70 43.99
N THR A 24 -58.32 -8.79 44.48
CA THR A 24 -59.58 -8.38 43.80
C THR A 24 -59.43 -7.10 42.97
N LEU A 25 -58.23 -6.52 42.92
CA LEU A 25 -57.95 -5.34 42.10
C LEU A 25 -58.00 -5.69 40.60
N SER A 26 -58.34 -4.69 39.78
CA SER A 26 -58.23 -4.83 38.32
C SER A 26 -56.76 -5.02 37.91
N PRO A 27 -56.47 -5.68 36.77
CA PRO A 27 -55.10 -5.84 36.28
C PRO A 27 -54.32 -4.52 36.22
N SER A 28 -54.94 -3.46 35.70
CA SER A 28 -54.33 -2.13 35.62
C SER A 28 -54.06 -1.51 37.00
N SER A 29 -54.96 -1.72 37.96
CA SER A 29 -54.76 -1.25 39.33
C SER A 29 -53.65 -2.02 40.05
N MET A 30 -53.52 -3.32 39.81
CA MET A 30 -52.41 -4.13 40.34
C MET A 30 -51.07 -3.69 39.77
N GLU A 31 -51.00 -3.41 38.46
CA GLU A 31 -49.81 -2.86 37.82
C GLU A 31 -49.42 -1.50 38.40
N HIS A 32 -50.40 -0.61 38.60
CA HIS A 32 -50.14 0.69 39.22
C HIS A 32 -49.57 0.59 40.63
N VAL A 33 -50.14 -0.29 41.46
CA VAL A 33 -49.66 -0.53 42.83
C VAL A 33 -48.25 -1.13 42.82
N ALA A 34 -48.01 -2.13 41.97
CA ALA A 34 -46.68 -2.75 41.82
C ALA A 34 -45.63 -1.75 41.33
N CYS A 35 -45.97 -0.93 40.34
CA CYS A 35 -45.09 0.08 39.76
C CYS A 35 -44.75 1.19 40.77
N SER A 36 -45.74 1.67 41.53
CA SER A 36 -45.52 2.65 42.59
C SER A 36 -44.57 2.12 43.67
N PHE A 37 -44.78 0.88 44.11
CA PHE A 37 -43.96 0.25 45.15
C PHE A 37 -42.53 -0.05 44.68
N LEU A 38 -42.36 -0.51 43.43
CA LEU A 38 -41.04 -0.72 42.83
C LEU A 38 -40.26 0.58 42.72
N ARG A 39 -40.91 1.67 42.28
CA ARG A 39 -40.29 2.99 42.16
C ARG A 39 -39.79 3.50 43.52
N GLU A 40 -40.58 3.31 44.58
CA GLU A 40 -40.19 3.67 45.94
C GLU A 40 -38.96 2.89 46.42
N LYS A 41 -38.93 1.56 46.22
CA LYS A 41 -37.80 0.72 46.63
C LYS A 41 -36.53 0.99 45.82
N LEU A 42 -36.64 1.19 44.51
CA LEU A 42 -35.51 1.48 43.64
C LEU A 42 -34.92 2.86 43.95
N ASN A 43 -35.76 3.88 44.17
CA ASN A 43 -35.29 5.21 44.57
C ASN A 43 -34.62 5.20 45.94
N ALA A 44 -35.06 4.35 46.87
CA ALA A 44 -34.41 4.19 48.18
C ALA A 44 -33.04 3.49 48.07
N ALA A 45 -32.85 2.60 47.08
CA ALA A 45 -31.59 1.92 46.83
C ALA A 45 -30.55 2.81 46.10
N ASP A 46 -31.00 3.68 45.19
CA ASP A 46 -30.16 4.59 44.39
C ASP A 46 -29.36 5.61 45.23
N VAL A 47 -29.81 5.92 46.45
CA VAL A 47 -29.11 6.85 47.36
C VAL A 47 -27.86 6.20 48.00
N SER A 48 -27.67 4.89 47.84
CA SER A 48 -26.68 4.11 48.59
C SER A 48 -25.56 3.45 47.77
N SER A 49 -25.60 3.50 46.44
CA SER A 49 -24.61 2.82 45.59
C SER A 49 -24.05 3.71 44.49
N SER A 50 -22.78 4.08 44.61
CA SER A 50 -21.99 4.64 43.51
C SER A 50 -21.67 3.54 42.49
N GLY A 51 -22.43 3.47 41.40
CA GLY A 51 -22.01 2.82 40.15
C GLY A 51 -22.59 1.45 39.81
N ASP A 52 -23.36 0.82 40.71
CA ASP A 52 -24.08 -0.43 40.43
C ASP A 52 -25.58 -0.18 40.25
N ALA A 53 -26.20 -0.88 39.29
CA ALA A 53 -27.62 -0.72 38.97
C ALA A 53 -28.51 -1.04 40.18
N ALA A 54 -29.44 -0.13 40.50
CA ALA A 54 -30.34 -0.26 41.65
C ALA A 54 -31.14 -1.58 41.59
N THR A 55 -31.09 -2.33 42.68
CA THR A 55 -31.82 -3.60 42.84
C THR A 55 -32.86 -3.49 43.96
N ALA A 56 -34.07 -3.97 43.70
CA ALA A 56 -35.17 -4.00 44.65
C ALA A 56 -35.63 -5.44 44.89
N SER A 57 -35.82 -5.80 46.16
CA SER A 57 -36.26 -7.13 46.55
C SER A 57 -37.76 -7.14 46.91
N LEU A 58 -38.53 -8.04 46.30
CA LEU A 58 -39.96 -8.24 46.54
C LEU A 58 -40.19 -9.56 47.30
N SER A 59 -40.77 -9.48 48.49
CA SER A 59 -41.14 -10.65 49.30
C SER A 59 -42.55 -11.12 48.93
N SER A 60 -42.74 -12.45 48.87
CA SER A 60 -44.07 -13.05 48.68
C SER A 60 -44.78 -13.21 50.03
N GLY A 61 -46.11 -13.06 50.05
CA GLY A 61 -46.93 -13.29 51.25
C GLY A 61 -47.08 -14.76 51.65
N PHE A 62 -46.58 -15.70 50.84
CA PHE A 62 -46.71 -17.16 51.05
C PHE A 62 -45.39 -17.84 51.44
N GLY A 63 -44.34 -17.05 51.73
CA GLY A 63 -42.99 -17.58 51.99
C GLY A 63 -42.23 -17.95 50.71
N GLY A 64 -40.89 -18.00 50.83
CA GLY A 64 -39.97 -18.28 49.71
C GLY A 64 -38.84 -17.25 49.61
N HIS A 65 -37.91 -17.48 48.68
CA HIS A 65 -36.84 -16.52 48.40
C HIS A 65 -37.42 -15.25 47.75
N PRO A 66 -37.04 -14.05 48.24
CA PRO A 66 -37.46 -12.80 47.62
C PRO A 66 -37.08 -12.72 46.14
N ILE A 67 -37.98 -12.17 45.32
CA ILE A 67 -37.72 -11.90 43.91
C ILE A 67 -36.87 -10.63 43.82
N GLN A 68 -35.73 -10.71 43.13
CA GLN A 68 -34.87 -9.56 42.87
C GLN A 68 -35.27 -8.92 41.53
N VAL A 69 -35.49 -7.60 41.56
CA VAL A 69 -35.80 -6.77 40.39
C VAL A 69 -34.68 -5.75 40.23
N GLN A 70 -33.96 -5.81 39.11
CA GLN A 70 -32.91 -4.85 38.79
C GLN A 70 -33.44 -3.81 37.82
N ALA A 71 -33.33 -2.53 38.16
CA ALA A 71 -33.55 -1.46 37.20
C ALA A 71 -32.34 -1.42 36.28
N VAL A 72 -32.44 -2.08 35.12
CA VAL A 72 -31.50 -1.85 34.04
C VAL A 72 -31.85 -0.48 33.48
N ASP A 73 -30.91 0.46 33.63
CA ASP A 73 -31.04 1.77 33.04
C ASP A 73 -31.30 1.57 31.54
N THR A 74 -32.50 1.94 31.06
CA THR A 74 -32.80 1.94 29.62
C THR A 74 -32.12 3.13 28.94
N SER A 75 -30.88 3.42 29.33
CA SER A 75 -29.91 3.80 28.32
C SER A 75 -29.79 2.56 27.43
N THR A 76 -30.64 2.48 26.41
CA THR A 76 -30.29 1.74 25.20
C THR A 76 -28.84 2.09 24.96
N SER A 77 -27.94 1.13 25.17
CA SER A 77 -26.56 1.26 24.73
C SER A 77 -26.70 1.56 23.25
N HIS A 78 -26.62 2.84 22.89
CA HIS A 78 -26.75 3.29 21.53
C HIS A 78 -25.50 2.72 20.89
N VAL A 79 -25.59 1.51 20.34
CA VAL A 79 -24.54 0.96 19.50
C VAL A 79 -24.38 2.02 18.41
N PRO A 80 -23.26 2.76 18.41
CA PRO A 80 -23.13 3.88 17.50
C PRO A 80 -23.30 3.32 16.09
N GLN A 81 -24.21 3.92 15.33
CA GLN A 81 -24.49 3.49 13.98
C GLN A 81 -23.18 3.59 13.18
N MET A 82 -22.74 2.47 12.59
CA MET A 82 -21.59 2.47 11.71
C MET A 82 -21.94 3.26 10.44
N LEU A 83 -21.13 4.28 10.18
CA LEU A 83 -21.29 5.17 9.05
C LEU A 83 -20.82 4.52 7.75
N HIS A 84 -21.28 5.05 6.62
CA HIS A 84 -20.80 4.66 5.29
C HIS A 84 -19.28 4.75 5.15
N SER A 85 -18.66 5.78 5.73
CA SER A 85 -17.20 5.96 5.77
C SER A 85 -16.49 4.81 6.48
N THR A 86 -17.08 4.25 7.54
CA THR A 86 -16.51 3.11 8.28
C THR A 86 -16.58 1.84 7.43
N MET A 87 -17.71 1.61 6.75
CA MET A 87 -17.87 0.48 5.83
C MET A 87 -16.97 0.58 4.60
N ARG A 88 -16.79 1.80 4.05
CA ARG A 88 -15.80 2.09 2.99
C ARG A 88 -14.39 1.72 3.46
N ALA A 89 -14.00 2.17 4.65
CA ALA A 89 -12.67 1.89 5.19
C ALA A 89 -12.45 0.40 5.48
N MET A 90 -13.49 -0.34 5.88
CA MET A 90 -13.45 -1.81 6.03
C MET A 90 -13.26 -2.49 4.67
N LYS A 91 -13.97 -2.04 3.65
CA LYS A 91 -13.87 -2.55 2.28
C LYS A 91 -12.44 -2.42 1.74
N THR A 92 -11.85 -1.22 1.82
CA THR A 92 -10.49 -0.96 1.32
C THR A 92 -9.43 -1.71 2.12
N ALA A 93 -9.55 -1.76 3.45
CA ALA A 93 -8.59 -2.45 4.32
C ALA A 93 -8.52 -3.96 4.07
N LEU A 94 -9.68 -4.58 3.90
CA LEU A 94 -9.80 -6.04 3.77
C LEU A 94 -9.93 -6.50 2.31
N ASN A 95 -9.78 -5.59 1.35
CA ASN A 95 -10.01 -5.88 -0.07
C ASN A 95 -11.35 -6.58 -0.30
N LEU A 96 -12.46 -6.08 0.24
CA LEU A 96 -13.78 -6.69 0.03
C LEU A 96 -14.39 -6.22 -1.30
N SER A 97 -15.13 -7.10 -1.97
CA SER A 97 -16.06 -6.70 -3.03
C SER A 97 -17.26 -5.94 -2.45
N THR A 98 -17.98 -5.18 -3.26
CA THR A 98 -19.21 -4.49 -2.81
C THR A 98 -20.22 -5.47 -2.21
N ASN A 99 -20.37 -6.66 -2.82
CA ASN A 99 -21.25 -7.70 -2.29
C ASN A 99 -20.77 -8.25 -0.95
N GLN A 100 -19.46 -8.50 -0.79
CA GLN A 100 -18.89 -8.92 0.49
C GLN A 100 -19.05 -7.84 1.58
N THR A 101 -18.93 -6.56 1.22
CA THR A 101 -19.19 -5.46 2.18
C THR A 101 -20.65 -5.40 2.60
N ILE A 102 -21.59 -5.64 1.68
CA ILE A 102 -23.03 -5.72 1.99
C ILE A 102 -23.32 -6.93 2.88
N GLN A 103 -22.71 -8.09 2.60
CA GLN A 103 -22.84 -9.29 3.44
C GLN A 103 -22.26 -9.05 4.84
N ALA A 104 -21.09 -8.42 4.95
CA ALA A 104 -20.53 -8.03 6.24
C ALA A 104 -21.48 -7.09 7.01
N ALA A 105 -22.09 -6.12 6.32
CA ALA A 105 -23.10 -5.24 6.92
C ALA A 105 -24.35 -6.01 7.40
N GLN A 106 -24.77 -7.07 6.72
CA GLN A 106 -25.88 -7.94 7.15
C GLN A 106 -25.52 -8.69 8.42
N VAL A 107 -24.34 -9.34 8.46
CA VAL A 107 -23.84 -10.05 9.65
C VAL A 107 -23.78 -9.12 10.85
N ILE A 108 -23.31 -7.87 10.69
CA ILE A 108 -23.26 -6.88 11.77
C ILE A 108 -24.66 -6.53 12.28
N ARG A 109 -25.63 -6.31 11.37
CA ARG A 109 -27.02 -5.99 11.76
C ARG A 109 -27.70 -7.13 12.52
N GLU A 110 -27.43 -8.37 12.11
CA GLU A 110 -27.94 -9.58 12.75
C GLU A 110 -27.33 -9.75 14.14
N ALA A 111 -25.99 -9.67 14.24
CA ALA A 111 -25.26 -9.79 15.51
C ALA A 111 -25.65 -8.69 16.52
N SER A 112 -25.93 -7.47 16.04
CA SER A 112 -26.34 -6.37 16.91
C SER A 112 -27.84 -6.37 17.25
N GLY A 113 -28.65 -7.24 16.65
CA GLY A 113 -30.11 -7.24 16.76
C GLY A 113 -30.78 -5.92 16.30
N ASN A 114 -30.07 -5.08 15.54
CA ASN A 114 -30.50 -3.71 15.23
C ASN A 114 -30.30 -3.40 13.74
N ARG A 115 -31.41 -3.27 13.00
CA ARG A 115 -31.37 -2.92 11.57
C ARG A 115 -30.72 -1.56 11.29
N LYS A 116 -30.69 -0.66 12.28
CA LYS A 116 -30.05 0.67 12.20
C LYS A 116 -28.58 0.66 12.62
N ALA A 117 -27.99 -0.51 12.94
CA ALA A 117 -26.57 -0.60 13.29
C ALA A 117 -25.64 -0.12 12.18
N ILE A 118 -26.09 -0.16 10.92
CA ILE A 118 -25.39 0.41 9.77
C ILE A 118 -26.27 1.51 9.16
N GLN A 119 -25.65 2.63 8.79
CA GLN A 119 -26.31 3.73 8.09
C GLN A 119 -27.13 3.23 6.87
N PRO A 120 -28.41 3.63 6.71
CA PRO A 120 -29.22 3.28 5.55
C PRO A 120 -28.59 3.72 4.23
N GLY A 121 -28.95 3.08 3.11
CA GLY A 121 -28.45 3.47 1.79
C GLY A 121 -27.01 3.01 1.47
N LEU A 122 -26.47 2.03 2.21
CA LEU A 122 -25.09 1.57 2.00
C LEU A 122 -24.84 1.03 0.58
N LYS A 123 -25.83 0.33 -0.01
CA LYS A 123 -25.69 -0.26 -1.34
C LYS A 123 -25.55 0.83 -2.40
N GLU A 124 -26.44 1.83 -2.33
CA GLU A 124 -26.47 2.98 -3.22
C GLU A 124 -25.17 3.78 -3.09
N PHE A 125 -24.73 4.03 -1.85
CA PHE A 125 -23.45 4.68 -1.56
C PHE A 125 -22.25 3.93 -2.14
N LEU A 126 -22.14 2.61 -1.92
CA LEU A 126 -21.00 1.84 -2.43
C LEU A 126 -20.98 1.77 -3.96
N PHE A 127 -22.16 1.78 -4.58
CA PHE A 127 -22.27 1.80 -6.03
C PHE A 127 -21.88 3.18 -6.60
N SER A 128 -22.42 4.28 -6.04
CA SER A 128 -22.07 5.64 -6.47
C SER A 128 -20.59 5.93 -6.26
N GLU A 129 -20.04 5.51 -5.11
CA GLU A 129 -18.63 5.67 -4.79
C GLU A 129 -17.76 4.93 -5.80
N GLY A 130 -18.08 3.67 -6.10
CA GLY A 130 -17.31 2.84 -7.02
C GLY A 130 -17.33 3.29 -8.49
N GLN A 131 -17.98 4.42 -8.79
CA GLN A 131 -18.05 5.07 -10.10
C GLN A 131 -17.60 6.54 -10.04
N SER A 132 -17.13 7.03 -8.88
CA SER A 132 -16.86 8.46 -8.65
C SER A 132 -15.85 9.04 -9.64
N VAL A 133 -14.93 8.22 -10.15
CA VAL A 133 -13.87 8.61 -11.08
C VAL A 133 -14.11 8.16 -12.51
N ALA A 134 -15.28 7.59 -12.83
CA ALA A 134 -15.55 6.95 -14.12
C ALA A 134 -15.28 7.88 -15.32
N HIS A 135 -15.62 9.16 -15.20
CA HIS A 135 -15.48 10.18 -16.24
C HIS A 135 -14.02 10.52 -16.58
N PHE A 136 -13.06 10.16 -15.73
CA PHE A 136 -11.63 10.36 -16.01
C PHE A 136 -11.01 9.25 -16.85
N PHE A 137 -11.67 8.10 -17.01
CA PHE A 137 -11.06 6.92 -17.61
C PHE A 137 -11.78 6.49 -18.90
N ALA A 138 -10.99 6.05 -19.87
CA ALA A 138 -11.47 5.44 -21.11
C ALA A 138 -10.79 4.09 -21.35
N VAL A 139 -11.34 3.35 -22.32
CA VAL A 139 -10.76 2.11 -22.81
C VAL A 139 -10.69 2.16 -24.33
N GLU A 140 -9.54 1.81 -24.88
CA GLU A 140 -9.32 1.76 -26.33
C GLU A 140 -8.59 0.47 -26.72
N GLN A 141 -8.78 0.04 -27.97
CA GLN A 141 -7.96 -1.02 -28.56
C GLN A 141 -6.69 -0.39 -29.10
N LEU A 142 -5.55 -0.76 -28.52
CA LEU A 142 -4.24 -0.27 -28.93
C LEU A 142 -3.41 -1.42 -29.48
N GLN A 143 -2.51 -1.05 -30.38
CA GLN A 143 -1.61 -1.96 -31.04
C GLN A 143 -0.27 -2.01 -30.30
N PHE A 144 0.11 -3.20 -29.83
CA PHE A 144 1.36 -3.47 -29.12
C PHE A 144 2.24 -4.44 -29.89
N ILE A 145 3.47 -4.59 -29.43
CA ILE A 145 4.48 -5.47 -30.01
C ILE A 145 4.69 -6.68 -29.09
N CYS A 146 4.69 -7.87 -29.68
CA CYS A 146 5.02 -9.12 -29.02
C CYS A 146 6.19 -9.80 -29.73
N LYS A 147 7.24 -10.13 -28.97
CA LYS A 147 8.36 -10.96 -29.45
C LYS A 147 8.05 -12.43 -29.19
N GLN A 148 7.92 -13.20 -30.26
CA GLN A 148 7.73 -14.64 -30.20
C GLN A 148 9.03 -15.37 -29.83
N PRO A 149 8.96 -16.64 -29.35
CA PRO A 149 10.14 -17.45 -29.08
C PRO A 149 11.06 -17.66 -30.29
N SER A 150 10.51 -17.59 -31.51
CA SER A 150 11.24 -17.64 -32.78
C SER A 150 12.13 -16.41 -33.04
N GLY A 151 12.01 -15.37 -32.21
CA GLY A 151 12.64 -14.06 -32.43
C GLY A 151 11.83 -13.14 -33.34
N GLN A 152 10.74 -13.62 -33.95
CA GLN A 152 9.85 -12.80 -34.77
C GLN A 152 9.10 -11.78 -33.90
N VAL A 153 9.06 -10.55 -34.39
CA VAL A 153 8.29 -9.45 -33.82
C VAL A 153 6.94 -9.41 -34.52
N ILE A 154 5.86 -9.58 -33.78
CA ILE A 154 4.49 -9.46 -34.30
C ILE A 154 3.76 -8.33 -33.58
N SER A 155 2.72 -7.83 -34.22
CA SER A 155 1.81 -6.88 -33.62
C SER A 155 0.61 -7.60 -33.00
N ILE A 156 0.16 -7.14 -31.83
CA ILE A 156 -0.99 -7.68 -31.09
C ILE A 156 -1.91 -6.52 -30.67
N ASP A 157 -3.21 -6.73 -30.82
CA ASP A 157 -4.21 -5.76 -30.33
C ASP A 157 -4.62 -6.12 -28.89
N ARG A 158 -4.67 -5.11 -28.03
CA ARG A 158 -5.09 -5.24 -26.63
C ARG A 158 -5.92 -4.04 -26.19
N SER A 159 -6.92 -4.28 -25.35
CA SER A 159 -7.63 -3.21 -24.67
C SER A 159 -6.73 -2.59 -23.61
N ALA A 160 -6.47 -1.29 -23.74
CA ALA A 160 -5.79 -0.49 -22.73
C ALA A 160 -6.81 0.42 -22.06
N VAL A 161 -6.79 0.46 -20.73
CA VAL A 161 -7.54 1.44 -19.95
C VAL A 161 -6.58 2.52 -19.50
N PHE A 162 -6.98 3.79 -19.62
CA PHE A 162 -6.13 4.91 -19.24
C PHE A 162 -6.95 6.11 -18.74
N CYS A 163 -6.30 6.97 -17.96
CA CYS A 163 -6.82 8.25 -17.49
C CYS A 163 -6.68 9.29 -18.60
N CYS A 164 -7.79 9.80 -19.12
CA CYS A 164 -7.84 10.75 -20.23
C CYS A 164 -7.34 12.14 -19.85
N ASN A 165 -7.53 12.54 -18.59
CA ASN A 165 -7.07 13.83 -18.07
C ASN A 165 -6.43 13.65 -16.69
N VAL A 166 -5.11 13.43 -16.68
CA VAL A 166 -4.36 13.15 -15.45
C VAL A 166 -4.34 14.38 -14.53
N SER A 167 -4.21 15.59 -15.08
CA SER A 167 -4.17 16.83 -14.29
C SER A 167 -5.48 17.07 -13.53
N GLU A 168 -6.62 16.96 -14.19
CA GLU A 168 -7.93 17.12 -13.52
C GLU A 168 -8.19 16.00 -12.51
N PHE A 169 -7.79 14.76 -12.83
CA PHE A 169 -7.88 13.64 -11.90
C PHE A 169 -7.05 13.90 -10.64
N LEU A 170 -5.82 14.39 -10.78
CA LEU A 170 -4.96 14.73 -9.65
C LEU A 170 -5.52 15.89 -8.83
N ALA A 171 -6.03 16.95 -9.47
CA ALA A 171 -6.69 18.06 -8.78
C ALA A 171 -7.90 17.58 -7.98
N TYR A 172 -8.71 16.68 -8.54
CA TYR A 172 -9.84 16.04 -7.86
C TYR A 172 -9.39 15.23 -6.64
N VAL A 173 -8.33 14.42 -6.78
CA VAL A 173 -7.74 13.65 -5.67
C VAL A 173 -7.22 14.57 -4.57
N CYS A 174 -6.45 15.61 -4.91
CA CYS A 174 -5.89 16.56 -3.94
C CYS A 174 -7.01 17.29 -3.19
N SER A 175 -8.06 17.72 -3.90
CA SER A 175 -9.24 18.34 -3.29
C SER A 175 -9.90 17.42 -2.25
N LEU A 176 -10.12 16.15 -2.58
CA LEU A 176 -10.73 15.18 -1.67
C LEU A 176 -9.83 14.78 -0.49
N ARG A 177 -8.51 14.85 -0.68
CA ARG A 177 -7.53 14.62 0.39
C ARG A 177 -7.25 15.87 1.23
N GLY A 178 -7.80 17.03 0.86
CA GLY A 178 -7.54 18.30 1.54
C GLY A 178 -6.10 18.79 1.38
N MET A 179 -5.43 18.41 0.29
CA MET A 179 -4.04 18.79 0.00
C MET A 179 -3.97 20.04 -0.86
N ALA A 180 -3.09 20.98 -0.50
CA ALA A 180 -2.82 22.14 -1.34
C ALA A 180 -2.00 21.76 -2.59
N GLU A 181 -2.20 22.52 -3.67
CA GLU A 181 -1.61 22.25 -5.00
C GLU A 181 -0.06 22.26 -5.00
N MET A 182 0.57 22.90 -4.01
CA MET A 182 2.04 23.02 -3.92
C MET A 182 2.67 22.17 -2.79
N GLU A 183 1.86 21.40 -2.06
CA GLU A 183 2.29 20.64 -0.87
C GLU A 183 2.35 19.12 -1.12
N HIS A 184 2.41 18.71 -2.39
CA HIS A 184 2.53 17.30 -2.74
C HIS A 184 3.68 16.97 -3.69
N HIS A 185 4.26 15.79 -3.49
CA HIS A 185 5.19 15.13 -4.38
C HIS A 185 4.48 14.03 -5.16
N LEU A 186 4.61 14.05 -6.50
CA LEU A 186 4.07 13.03 -7.38
C LEU A 186 5.13 11.98 -7.74
N LYS A 187 4.78 10.72 -7.55
CA LYS A 187 5.61 9.58 -7.93
C LYS A 187 4.91 8.75 -8.99
N LEU A 188 5.43 8.79 -10.22
CA LEU A 188 4.93 7.98 -11.33
C LEU A 188 5.61 6.62 -11.28
N GLY A 189 4.82 5.57 -11.12
CA GLY A 189 5.28 4.18 -11.14
C GLY A 189 5.00 3.52 -12.47
N ILE A 190 5.95 2.76 -13.01
CA ILE A 190 5.70 1.88 -14.16
C ILE A 190 6.27 0.51 -13.80
N ASP A 191 5.50 -0.55 -14.02
CA ASP A 191 5.95 -1.92 -13.79
C ASP A 191 5.17 -2.94 -14.66
N GLY A 192 5.87 -3.98 -15.09
CA GLY A 192 5.38 -5.10 -15.88
C GLY A 192 5.24 -6.39 -15.06
N GLY A 193 4.71 -6.33 -13.85
CA GLY A 193 4.41 -7.48 -13.01
C GLY A 193 3.04 -8.13 -13.25
N GLY A 194 2.83 -9.34 -12.73
CA GLY A 194 1.50 -9.96 -12.63
C GLY A 194 0.73 -10.09 -13.95
N ASN A 195 1.43 -10.32 -15.06
CA ASN A 195 0.85 -10.43 -16.42
C ASN A 195 0.16 -9.15 -16.95
N SER A 196 0.62 -7.97 -16.54
CA SER A 196 0.10 -6.69 -17.02
C SER A 196 1.17 -5.61 -16.94
N LEU A 197 1.16 -4.69 -17.90
CA LEU A 197 1.90 -3.44 -17.82
C LEU A 197 1.00 -2.38 -17.19
N LYS A 198 1.45 -1.76 -16.10
CA LYS A 198 0.72 -0.71 -15.38
C LYS A 198 1.53 0.58 -15.31
N ILE A 199 0.82 1.70 -15.41
CA ILE A 199 1.30 3.02 -15.02
C ILE A 199 0.47 3.47 -13.83
N CYS A 200 1.13 3.75 -12.72
CA CYS A 200 0.52 4.11 -11.45
C CYS A 200 1.01 5.49 -11.00
N ILE A 201 0.26 6.16 -10.13
CA ILE A 201 0.71 7.41 -9.50
C ILE A 201 0.42 7.41 -8.01
N SER A 202 1.40 7.88 -7.24
CA SER A 202 1.24 8.22 -5.83
C SER A 202 1.23 9.73 -5.66
N VAL A 203 0.29 10.24 -4.87
CA VAL A 203 0.28 11.63 -4.37
C VAL A 203 0.69 11.58 -2.92
N THR A 204 1.88 12.12 -2.62
CA THR A 204 2.49 12.09 -1.28
C THR A 204 2.75 13.50 -0.78
N ASP A 205 2.86 13.69 0.53
CA ASP A 205 3.15 15.01 1.11
C ASP A 205 4.57 15.48 0.71
N SER A 206 4.75 16.76 0.39
CA SER A 206 6.02 17.35 -0.10
C SER A 206 7.17 17.20 0.91
N ASP A 207 6.84 17.21 2.19
CA ASP A 207 7.78 16.97 3.27
C ASP A 207 7.77 15.48 3.61
N GLY A 208 8.85 14.77 3.25
CA GLY A 208 9.14 13.43 3.77
C GLY A 208 9.33 13.39 5.30
N LEU A 209 8.97 14.45 6.01
CA LEU A 209 8.68 14.37 7.43
C LEU A 209 7.43 13.50 7.56
N PRO A 210 7.50 12.36 8.29
CA PRO A 210 6.26 11.72 8.71
C PRO A 210 5.43 12.83 9.33
N ALA A 211 4.15 12.93 8.97
CA ALA A 211 3.21 13.72 9.73
C ALA A 211 3.58 13.50 11.20
N GLN A 212 4.12 14.54 11.86
CA GLN A 212 4.14 14.56 13.31
C GLN A 212 2.74 14.11 13.68
N ALA A 213 2.62 13.16 14.59
CA ALA A 213 1.33 12.70 15.10
C ALA A 213 0.52 13.93 15.55
N SER A 214 -0.17 14.55 14.62
CA SER A 214 -0.76 15.87 14.73
C SER A 214 -2.18 15.62 15.15
N MET A 215 -2.31 15.30 16.43
CA MET A 215 -3.56 15.15 17.15
C MET A 215 -4.49 14.04 16.63
N PRO A 216 -5.31 13.42 17.49
CA PRO A 216 -6.28 12.42 17.07
C PRO A 216 -7.46 13.10 16.35
N GLY A 217 -7.25 13.56 15.12
CA GLY A 217 -8.30 13.66 14.11
C GLY A 217 -8.64 12.25 13.59
N PRO A 218 -9.71 12.07 12.80
CA PRO A 218 -10.07 10.75 12.27
C PRO A 218 -8.87 10.17 11.53
N SER A 219 -8.24 9.17 12.15
CA SER A 219 -6.93 8.62 11.76
C SER A 219 -6.88 8.39 10.25
N ASN A 220 -5.93 9.02 9.55
CA ASN A 220 -5.66 8.67 8.16
C ASN A 220 -5.17 7.21 8.16
N ARG A 221 -6.07 6.27 7.83
CA ARG A 221 -5.89 4.82 8.09
C ARG A 221 -4.73 4.23 7.27
N PHE A 222 -4.41 4.87 6.13
CA PHE A 222 -3.35 4.43 5.24
C PHE A 222 -2.43 5.61 4.95
N LEU A 223 -1.13 5.31 4.83
CA LEU A 223 -0.15 6.27 4.38
C LEU A 223 -0.42 6.66 2.92
N ASN A 224 -0.25 7.94 2.59
CA ASN A 224 -0.38 8.46 1.23
C ASN A 224 0.61 7.79 0.25
N SER A 225 1.74 7.31 0.75
CA SER A 225 2.76 6.56 -0.01
C SER A 225 2.48 5.05 -0.14
N GLY A 226 1.44 4.56 0.54
CA GLY A 226 1.08 3.13 0.57
C GLY A 226 0.20 2.70 -0.61
N VAL A 227 0.19 1.39 -0.87
CA VAL A 227 -0.54 0.80 -2.03
C VAL A 227 -2.05 1.09 -2.02
N LYS A 228 -2.65 1.26 -0.83
CA LYS A 228 -4.08 1.60 -0.64
C LYS A 228 -4.44 3.05 -1.00
N LYS A 229 -3.44 3.86 -1.36
CA LYS A 229 -3.58 5.26 -1.79
C LYS A 229 -2.93 5.50 -3.17
N LEU A 230 -2.46 4.43 -3.82
CA LEU A 230 -1.92 4.43 -5.17
C LEU A 230 -3.05 4.32 -6.18
N PHE A 231 -2.96 5.08 -7.27
CA PHE A 231 -3.89 5.01 -8.38
C PHE A 231 -3.26 4.33 -9.60
N VAL A 232 -4.06 3.58 -10.35
CA VAL A 232 -3.70 3.03 -11.66
C VAL A 232 -4.14 4.03 -12.72
N LEU A 233 -3.19 4.73 -13.34
CA LEU A 233 -3.46 5.68 -14.42
C LEU A 233 -3.65 4.99 -15.76
N ALA A 234 -2.90 3.92 -16.03
CA ALA A 234 -3.16 3.07 -17.19
C ALA A 234 -2.77 1.61 -16.95
N ILE A 235 -3.42 0.72 -17.68
CA ILE A 235 -3.17 -0.72 -17.61
C ILE A 235 -3.47 -1.39 -18.96
N VAL A 236 -2.64 -2.37 -19.29
CA VAL A 236 -2.90 -3.35 -20.33
C VAL A 236 -2.41 -4.73 -19.89
N GLU A 237 -3.22 -5.77 -20.09
CA GLU A 237 -2.84 -7.16 -19.76
C GLU A 237 -2.04 -7.82 -20.89
N ASP A 238 -1.17 -8.77 -20.51
CA ASP A 238 -0.41 -9.63 -21.43
C ASP A 238 0.43 -8.85 -22.46
N VAL A 239 1.05 -7.76 -21.99
CA VAL A 239 1.99 -6.93 -22.76
C VAL A 239 3.32 -6.87 -22.01
N LYS A 240 4.41 -7.18 -22.72
CA LYS A 240 5.77 -7.15 -22.16
C LYS A 240 6.34 -5.73 -22.17
N GLU A 241 7.22 -5.48 -21.21
CA GLU A 241 8.02 -4.26 -21.15
C GLU A 241 9.03 -4.21 -22.31
N CYS A 242 8.79 -3.32 -23.26
CA CYS A 242 9.78 -2.86 -24.22
C CYS A 242 9.51 -1.38 -24.54
N TYR A 243 10.47 -0.73 -25.18
CA TYR A 243 10.39 0.70 -25.46
C TYR A 243 9.11 1.08 -26.20
N GLU A 244 8.76 0.30 -27.23
CA GLU A 244 7.59 0.54 -28.07
C GLU A 244 6.29 0.40 -27.27
N ASN A 245 6.16 -0.66 -26.46
CA ASN A 245 4.94 -0.89 -25.68
C ASN A 245 4.74 0.14 -24.58
N VAL A 246 5.82 0.52 -23.88
CA VAL A 246 5.78 1.56 -22.85
C VAL A 246 5.46 2.91 -23.50
N LYS A 247 6.03 3.20 -24.67
CA LYS A 247 5.72 4.40 -25.46
C LYS A 247 4.25 4.45 -25.87
N THR A 248 3.71 3.35 -26.41
CA THR A 248 2.29 3.25 -26.81
C THR A 248 1.38 3.57 -25.62
N LEU A 249 1.64 2.98 -24.46
CA LEU A 249 0.81 3.21 -23.27
C LEU A 249 1.00 4.62 -22.68
N LEU A 250 2.22 5.16 -22.64
CA LEU A 250 2.45 6.53 -22.18
C LEU A 250 1.82 7.58 -23.09
N SER A 251 1.73 7.30 -24.38
CA SER A 251 1.17 8.22 -25.38
C SER A 251 -0.35 8.39 -25.25
N THR A 252 -1.04 7.58 -24.44
CA THR A 252 -2.47 7.74 -24.15
C THR A 252 -2.76 8.83 -23.12
N MET A 253 -1.74 9.40 -22.48
CA MET A 253 -1.88 10.34 -21.37
C MET A 253 -0.87 11.48 -21.48
N ASP A 254 -1.26 12.68 -21.04
CA ASP A 254 -0.32 13.78 -20.92
C ASP A 254 0.35 13.77 -19.54
N ILE A 255 1.59 13.29 -19.50
CA ILE A 255 2.46 13.33 -18.31
C ILE A 255 3.40 14.54 -18.30
N SER A 256 3.35 15.40 -19.32
CA SER A 256 4.19 16.59 -19.40
C SER A 256 3.62 17.79 -18.64
N SER A 257 2.35 17.71 -18.25
CA SER A 257 1.60 18.75 -17.57
C SER A 257 1.86 18.85 -16.06
N PHE A 258 2.65 17.95 -15.47
CA PHE A 258 2.98 17.96 -14.05
C PHE A 258 4.41 17.45 -13.78
N LEU A 259 4.96 17.85 -12.62
CA LEU A 259 6.28 17.42 -12.17
C LEU A 259 6.17 16.13 -11.35
N PHE A 260 7.07 15.18 -11.60
CA PHE A 260 7.09 13.90 -10.90
C PHE A 260 8.51 13.30 -10.85
N THR A 261 8.69 12.33 -9.97
CA THR A 261 9.81 11.36 -10.06
C THR A 261 9.31 10.02 -10.54
N LEU A 262 10.09 9.34 -11.37
CA LEU A 262 9.82 8.00 -11.86
C LEU A 262 10.31 6.94 -10.85
N ALA A 263 9.43 6.03 -10.48
CA ALA A 263 9.73 4.88 -9.63
C ALA A 263 9.55 3.59 -10.43
N CYS A 264 10.65 2.95 -10.79
CA CYS A 264 10.66 1.68 -11.52
C CYS A 264 11.97 0.93 -11.28
N ASP A 265 12.02 -0.34 -11.70
CA ASP A 265 13.26 -1.09 -11.65
C ASP A 265 14.31 -0.55 -12.64
N PHE A 266 15.55 -1.01 -12.49
CA PHE A 266 16.65 -0.61 -13.37
C PHE A 266 16.38 -0.92 -14.86
N LYS A 267 15.79 -2.08 -15.16
CA LYS A 267 15.58 -2.53 -16.55
C LYS A 267 14.60 -1.59 -17.25
N LEU A 268 13.48 -1.30 -16.60
CA LEU A 268 12.45 -0.43 -17.11
C LEU A 268 12.93 1.02 -17.16
N ALA A 269 13.74 1.47 -16.20
CA ALA A 269 14.38 2.77 -16.27
C ALA A 269 15.25 2.93 -17.52
N ASN A 270 16.08 1.94 -17.87
CA ASN A 270 16.85 1.97 -19.12
C ASN A 270 15.93 1.96 -20.35
N ILE A 271 14.85 1.17 -20.34
CA ILE A 271 13.85 1.16 -21.42
C ILE A 271 13.25 2.56 -21.60
N ILE A 272 12.72 3.16 -20.55
CA ILE A 272 12.07 4.47 -20.57
C ILE A 272 13.03 5.57 -21.01
N CYS A 273 14.28 5.51 -20.56
CA CYS A 273 15.31 6.46 -20.94
C CYS A 273 16.01 6.13 -22.27
N GLY A 274 15.59 5.09 -23.00
CA GLY A 274 16.10 4.78 -24.33
C GLY A 274 17.55 4.24 -24.37
N ILE A 275 18.00 3.63 -23.28
CA ILE A 275 19.34 3.06 -23.10
C ILE A 275 19.25 1.52 -23.20
N GLN A 276 20.27 0.87 -23.77
CA GLN A 276 20.30 -0.59 -23.85
C GLN A 276 20.39 -1.26 -22.46
N SER A 277 20.22 -2.59 -22.47
CA SER A 277 20.21 -3.41 -21.26
C SER A 277 21.49 -3.30 -20.40
N HIS A 278 21.40 -3.81 -19.17
CA HIS A 278 22.48 -3.83 -18.19
C HIS A 278 23.68 -4.71 -18.58
N ALA A 279 23.55 -5.52 -19.65
CA ALA A 279 24.64 -6.29 -20.23
C ALA A 279 25.43 -5.52 -21.29
N SER A 280 25.02 -4.30 -21.64
CA SER A 280 25.71 -3.45 -22.61
C SER A 280 27.02 -2.87 -22.05
N THR A 281 27.83 -2.26 -22.94
CA THR A 281 29.13 -1.67 -22.57
C THR A 281 28.98 -0.50 -21.59
N HIS A 282 27.98 0.36 -21.79
CA HIS A 282 27.69 1.55 -20.98
C HIS A 282 26.32 1.39 -20.28
N PRO A 283 26.20 0.48 -19.29
CA PRO A 283 24.90 0.03 -18.78
C PRO A 283 24.30 0.92 -17.69
N CYS A 284 25.08 1.83 -17.08
CA CYS A 284 24.61 2.68 -16.00
C CYS A 284 23.59 3.67 -16.53
N LEU A 285 22.43 3.85 -15.89
CA LEU A 285 21.42 4.84 -16.29
C LEU A 285 21.95 6.28 -16.21
N TYR A 286 22.71 6.59 -15.17
CA TYR A 286 22.99 7.96 -14.73
C TYR A 286 24.25 8.57 -15.35
N CYS A 287 25.16 7.77 -15.88
CA CYS A 287 26.39 8.24 -16.50
C CYS A 287 26.80 7.36 -17.67
N GLU A 288 27.77 7.84 -18.45
CA GLU A 288 28.33 7.10 -19.59
C GLU A 288 29.45 6.12 -19.16
N GLY A 289 29.50 5.76 -17.87
CA GLY A 289 30.51 4.86 -17.31
C GLY A 289 30.38 3.43 -17.84
N LYS A 290 31.49 2.70 -17.76
CA LYS A 290 31.58 1.28 -18.11
C LYS A 290 32.44 0.52 -17.12
N SER A 291 32.22 -0.79 -17.02
CA SER A 291 33.12 -1.70 -16.28
C SER A 291 34.56 -1.54 -16.79
N PRO A 292 35.58 -1.48 -15.91
CA PRO A 292 35.55 -1.75 -14.45
C PRO A 292 35.20 -0.55 -13.55
N TRP A 293 34.65 0.54 -14.10
CA TRP A 293 34.19 1.73 -13.35
C TRP A 293 35.31 2.51 -12.65
N THR A 294 36.52 2.48 -13.22
CA THR A 294 37.72 3.11 -12.65
C THR A 294 37.87 4.58 -13.02
N THR A 295 37.20 5.02 -14.08
CA THR A 295 37.28 6.41 -14.58
C THR A 295 35.96 7.13 -14.35
N PRO A 296 35.98 8.35 -13.81
CA PRO A 296 34.80 9.21 -13.80
C PRO A 296 34.23 9.36 -15.22
N ALA A 297 32.92 9.33 -15.34
CA ALA A 297 32.21 9.45 -16.61
C ALA A 297 31.21 10.62 -16.53
N PRO A 298 30.91 11.28 -17.65
CA PRO A 298 29.94 12.35 -17.67
C PRO A 298 28.55 11.84 -17.26
N SER A 299 27.81 12.67 -16.53
CA SER A 299 26.41 12.45 -16.18
C SER A 299 25.54 12.47 -17.43
N ARG A 300 24.51 11.62 -17.47
CA ARG A 300 23.50 11.66 -18.53
C ARG A 300 22.41 12.67 -18.19
N THR A 301 22.11 13.50 -19.16
CA THR A 301 20.92 14.36 -19.22
C THR A 301 19.95 13.88 -20.29
N LEU A 302 18.68 14.32 -20.23
CA LEU A 302 17.72 14.07 -21.31
C LEU A 302 18.29 14.48 -22.68
N GLY A 303 18.93 15.65 -22.76
CA GLY A 303 19.53 16.16 -24.00
C GLY A 303 20.70 15.32 -24.49
N SER A 304 21.58 14.87 -23.59
CA SER A 304 22.70 14.00 -23.96
C SER A 304 22.22 12.69 -24.58
N VAL A 305 21.15 12.09 -24.03
CA VAL A 305 20.58 10.85 -24.53
C VAL A 305 19.87 11.07 -25.86
N ARG A 306 19.07 12.14 -26.00
CA ARG A 306 18.42 12.52 -27.27
C ARG A 306 19.45 12.67 -28.39
N ARG A 307 20.53 13.40 -28.11
CA ARG A 307 21.64 13.62 -29.06
C ARG A 307 22.31 12.31 -29.46
N LEU A 308 22.76 11.51 -28.49
CA LEU A 308 23.46 10.24 -28.78
C LEU A 308 22.56 9.22 -29.49
N ALA A 309 21.28 9.16 -29.13
CA ALA A 309 20.31 8.32 -29.84
C ALA A 309 20.11 8.78 -31.29
N ASN A 310 20.03 10.10 -31.54
CA ASN A 310 19.95 10.63 -32.90
C ASN A 310 21.20 10.28 -33.72
N GLU A 311 22.39 10.50 -33.15
CA GLU A 311 23.67 10.13 -33.78
C GLU A 311 23.74 8.63 -34.11
N PHE A 312 23.26 7.77 -33.21
CA PHE A 312 23.15 6.33 -33.45
C PHE A 312 22.23 5.99 -34.62
N GLN A 313 21.07 6.64 -34.73
CA GLN A 313 20.14 6.43 -35.83
C GLN A 313 20.72 6.93 -37.17
N LEU A 314 21.38 8.09 -37.17
CA LEU A 314 22.08 8.62 -38.34
C LEU A 314 23.23 7.72 -38.79
N ALA A 315 23.87 7.01 -37.87
CA ALA A 315 24.89 5.99 -38.15
C ALA A 315 24.32 4.63 -38.60
N GLY A 316 23.00 4.55 -38.85
CA GLY A 316 22.32 3.36 -39.39
C GLY A 316 21.71 2.42 -38.35
N GLY A 317 21.74 2.76 -37.05
CA GLY A 317 20.97 2.05 -36.02
C GLY A 317 21.40 0.60 -35.75
N HIS A 318 22.63 0.22 -36.12
CA HIS A 318 23.11 -1.16 -35.95
C HIS A 318 23.44 -1.47 -34.48
N GLN A 319 22.63 -2.31 -33.82
CA GLN A 319 22.66 -2.53 -32.37
C GLN A 319 24.05 -2.82 -31.76
N PRO A 320 24.92 -3.66 -32.36
CA PRO A 320 26.30 -3.86 -31.87
C PRO A 320 27.18 -2.61 -31.85
N ALA A 321 26.88 -1.60 -32.69
CA ALA A 321 27.61 -0.35 -32.76
C ALA A 321 27.14 0.68 -31.71
N ALA A 322 26.03 0.42 -31.00
CA ALA A 322 25.47 1.33 -29.98
C ALA A 322 26.47 1.69 -28.87
N LYS A 323 27.48 0.83 -28.61
CA LYS A 323 28.57 1.13 -27.67
C LYS A 323 29.36 2.41 -28.00
N HIS A 324 29.38 2.83 -29.27
CA HIS A 324 30.04 4.07 -29.70
C HIS A 324 29.20 5.33 -29.42
N PHE A 325 27.93 5.14 -29.03
CA PHE A 325 26.97 6.19 -28.70
C PHE A 325 26.50 6.04 -27.24
N ALA A 326 27.41 5.60 -26.36
CA ALA A 326 27.16 5.30 -24.95
C ALA A 326 25.93 4.40 -24.70
N ASN A 327 25.60 3.53 -25.66
CA ASN A 327 24.44 2.63 -25.64
C ASN A 327 23.06 3.34 -25.58
N CYS A 328 22.99 4.63 -25.92
CA CYS A 328 21.76 5.37 -26.16
C CYS A 328 21.22 5.00 -27.56
N VAL A 329 20.04 4.40 -27.62
CA VAL A 329 19.48 3.85 -28.88
C VAL A 329 18.11 4.42 -29.24
N GLN A 330 17.44 5.03 -28.27
CA GLN A 330 16.14 5.67 -28.43
C GLN A 330 16.12 7.00 -27.67
N SER A 331 15.24 7.92 -28.07
CA SER A 331 14.97 9.11 -27.26
C SER A 331 14.32 8.72 -25.93
N PRO A 332 14.61 9.40 -24.81
CA PRO A 332 13.85 9.20 -23.57
C PRO A 332 12.36 9.46 -23.79
N LEU A 333 11.51 8.66 -23.13
CA LEU A 333 10.06 8.83 -23.09
C LEU A 333 9.61 9.87 -22.03
N LEU A 334 10.55 10.35 -21.22
CA LEU A 334 10.27 11.33 -20.16
C LEU A 334 10.26 12.77 -20.71
N PRO A 335 9.31 13.61 -20.27
CA PRO A 335 9.32 15.03 -20.57
C PRO A 335 10.44 15.74 -19.81
N GLY A 336 10.85 16.91 -20.29
CA GLY A 336 11.82 17.77 -19.60
C GLY A 336 12.86 18.40 -20.52
N LEU A 337 13.59 19.35 -19.96
CA LEU A 337 14.63 20.13 -20.63
C LEU A 337 15.87 19.26 -20.91
N ASP A 338 16.62 19.64 -21.94
CA ASP A 338 17.85 18.92 -22.32
C ASP A 338 18.92 18.92 -21.22
N SER A 339 18.91 19.92 -20.34
CA SER A 339 19.82 20.05 -19.20
C SER A 339 19.45 19.18 -18.01
N THR A 340 18.22 18.64 -17.95
CA THR A 340 17.75 17.85 -16.81
C THR A 340 18.55 16.55 -16.71
N GLU A 341 19.23 16.34 -15.59
CA GLU A 341 19.95 15.10 -15.31
C GLU A 341 18.98 13.94 -15.06
N LEU A 342 19.29 12.75 -15.59
CA LEU A 342 18.43 11.58 -15.38
C LEU A 342 18.28 11.20 -13.91
N ILE A 343 19.29 11.51 -13.07
CA ILE A 343 19.24 11.23 -11.64
C ILE A 343 18.19 12.06 -10.88
N GLU A 344 17.80 13.21 -11.44
CA GLU A 344 16.77 14.08 -10.85
C GLU A 344 15.35 13.58 -11.18
N LEU A 345 15.19 12.88 -12.30
CA LEU A 345 13.92 12.32 -12.75
C LEU A 345 13.72 10.88 -12.28
N VAL A 346 14.79 10.09 -12.19
CA VAL A 346 14.73 8.66 -11.88
C VAL A 346 15.59 8.35 -10.65
N PRO A 347 15.06 8.54 -9.43
CA PRO A 347 15.77 8.20 -8.20
C PRO A 347 16.32 6.77 -8.22
N PRO A 348 17.49 6.50 -7.60
CA PRO A 348 18.04 5.16 -7.51
C PRO A 348 17.06 4.15 -6.85
N PRO A 349 16.72 3.02 -7.52
CA PRO A 349 15.72 2.08 -7.02
C PRO A 349 16.30 1.23 -5.88
N GLU A 350 16.00 1.62 -4.64
CA GLU A 350 16.62 1.10 -3.43
C GLU A 350 16.40 -0.41 -3.23
N LEU A 351 15.20 -0.91 -3.56
CA LEU A 351 14.87 -2.31 -3.42
C LEU A 351 15.73 -3.10 -4.40
N HIS A 352 15.79 -2.67 -5.67
CA HIS A 352 16.57 -3.38 -6.66
C HIS A 352 18.09 -3.30 -6.44
N ILE A 353 18.58 -2.22 -5.83
CA ILE A 353 19.97 -2.14 -5.34
C ILE A 353 20.20 -3.19 -4.25
N MET A 354 19.34 -3.23 -3.22
CA MET A 354 19.41 -4.23 -2.15
C MET A 354 19.37 -5.66 -2.68
N LEU A 355 18.37 -5.99 -3.51
CA LEU A 355 18.21 -7.32 -4.10
C LEU A 355 19.48 -7.73 -4.86
N GLY A 356 20.01 -6.84 -5.69
CA GLY A 356 21.20 -7.15 -6.50
C GLY A 356 22.47 -7.35 -5.69
N ILE A 357 22.70 -6.51 -4.67
CA ILE A 357 23.92 -6.56 -3.87
C ILE A 357 23.87 -7.72 -2.87
N VAL A 358 22.75 -7.90 -2.17
CA VAL A 358 22.61 -8.94 -1.15
C VAL A 358 22.66 -10.34 -1.76
N ASN A 359 21.98 -10.57 -2.89
CA ASN A 359 22.07 -11.85 -3.59
C ASN A 359 23.50 -12.11 -4.08
N ARG A 360 24.17 -11.11 -4.66
CA ARG A 360 25.57 -11.24 -5.10
C ARG A 360 26.51 -11.60 -3.96
N LEU A 361 26.36 -10.97 -2.79
CA LEU A 361 27.16 -11.30 -1.61
C LEU A 361 26.92 -12.73 -1.14
N LEU A 362 25.68 -13.19 -1.13
CA LEU A 362 25.35 -14.57 -0.76
C LEU A 362 25.88 -15.59 -1.79
N ASP A 363 25.71 -15.32 -3.08
CA ASP A 363 26.17 -16.20 -4.15
C ASP A 363 27.70 -16.32 -4.16
N GLU A 364 28.40 -15.19 -4.03
CA GLU A 364 29.86 -15.20 -3.96
C GLU A 364 30.36 -15.88 -2.68
N LEU A 365 29.70 -15.66 -1.54
CA LEU A 365 30.00 -16.39 -0.32
C LEU A 365 29.79 -17.88 -0.51
N ASN A 366 28.69 -18.31 -1.15
CA ASN A 366 28.44 -19.72 -1.43
C ASN A 366 29.51 -20.33 -2.32
N ASN A 367 29.92 -19.62 -3.37
CA ASN A 367 30.96 -20.06 -4.29
C ASN A 367 32.31 -20.26 -3.57
N ARG A 368 32.67 -19.35 -2.65
CA ARG A 368 33.93 -19.45 -1.88
C ARG A 368 33.87 -20.42 -0.70
N TRP A 369 32.70 -20.59 -0.08
CA TRP A 369 32.51 -21.55 1.01
C TRP A 369 32.39 -22.99 0.49
N GLY A 370 31.79 -23.16 -0.69
CA GLY A 370 31.57 -24.45 -1.34
C GLY A 370 30.45 -25.27 -0.73
N ASN A 371 30.11 -26.39 -1.39
CA ASN A 371 29.14 -27.40 -0.93
C ASN A 371 27.76 -26.84 -0.53
N ASP A 372 27.34 -25.74 -1.15
CA ASP A 372 26.12 -25.00 -0.84
C ASP A 372 25.99 -24.56 0.62
N MET A 373 27.11 -24.38 1.32
CA MET A 373 27.12 -24.10 2.76
C MET A 373 26.41 -22.81 3.12
N ALA A 374 26.60 -21.75 2.31
CA ALA A 374 25.94 -20.46 2.56
C ALA A 374 24.42 -20.57 2.36
N TYR A 375 23.99 -21.28 1.32
CA TYR A 375 22.57 -21.51 1.06
C TYR A 375 21.92 -22.42 2.10
N LYS A 376 22.61 -23.47 2.54
CA LYS A 376 22.15 -24.37 3.61
C LYS A 376 21.99 -23.63 4.93
N TRP A 377 22.97 -22.80 5.28
CA TRP A 377 22.86 -21.95 6.47
C TRP A 377 21.69 -20.98 6.35
N ALA A 378 21.55 -20.29 5.21
CA ALA A 378 20.45 -19.34 4.98
C ALA A 378 19.09 -20.05 5.15
N HIS A 379 18.92 -21.22 4.54
CA HIS A 379 17.72 -22.04 4.69
C HIS A 379 17.46 -22.42 6.16
N GLY A 380 18.49 -22.89 6.89
CA GLY A 380 18.39 -23.21 8.32
C GLY A 380 18.03 -21.99 9.20
N ALA A 381 18.42 -20.79 8.77
CA ALA A 381 18.03 -19.53 9.40
C ALA A 381 16.62 -19.03 8.97
N GLY A 382 15.90 -19.81 8.17
CA GLY A 382 14.60 -19.47 7.58
C GLY A 382 14.67 -18.33 6.56
N ILE A 383 15.79 -18.22 5.84
CA ILE A 383 16.00 -17.30 4.72
C ILE A 383 15.85 -18.11 3.44
N CYS A 384 14.65 -18.06 2.86
CA CYS A 384 14.30 -18.87 1.70
C CYS A 384 14.53 -18.12 0.40
N ARG A 385 15.14 -18.80 -0.59
CA ARG A 385 15.20 -18.35 -1.99
C ARG A 385 13.95 -18.82 -2.72
N GLN A 386 13.42 -18.01 -3.64
CA GLN A 386 12.36 -18.47 -4.51
C GLN A 386 12.88 -19.51 -5.52
N GLN A 387 12.02 -20.42 -5.98
CA GLN A 387 12.42 -21.55 -6.84
C GLN A 387 12.42 -21.24 -8.35
N TYR A 388 11.96 -20.07 -8.79
CA TYR A 388 11.85 -19.76 -10.22
C TYR A 388 13.20 -19.28 -10.81
N HIS A 389 13.66 -19.94 -11.89
CA HIS A 389 14.85 -19.59 -12.70
C HIS A 389 16.17 -19.31 -11.94
N GLY A 390 16.69 -20.30 -11.21
CA GLY A 390 18.02 -20.22 -10.56
C GLY A 390 18.02 -19.61 -9.15
N GLY A 391 16.85 -19.11 -8.72
CA GLY A 391 16.48 -18.76 -7.35
C GLY A 391 17.21 -17.58 -6.73
N CYS A 392 16.47 -16.56 -6.29
CA CYS A 392 17.02 -15.41 -5.57
C CYS A 392 16.25 -15.16 -4.28
N LEU A 393 16.86 -14.42 -3.36
CA LEU A 393 16.19 -13.83 -2.21
C LEU A 393 15.36 -12.63 -2.67
N GLU A 394 14.13 -12.56 -2.18
CA GLU A 394 13.27 -11.37 -2.26
C GLU A 394 13.52 -10.40 -1.11
N GLY A 395 12.89 -9.22 -1.16
CA GLY A 395 13.11 -8.12 -0.22
C GLY A 395 13.10 -8.54 1.26
N PRO A 396 12.06 -9.25 1.75
CA PRO A 396 12.00 -9.71 3.14
C PRO A 396 13.15 -10.67 3.51
N ALA A 397 13.51 -11.57 2.60
CA ALA A 397 14.58 -12.54 2.83
C ALA A 397 15.97 -11.87 2.80
N CYS A 398 16.20 -10.90 1.90
CA CYS A 398 17.39 -10.05 1.91
C CYS A 398 17.53 -9.29 3.23
N LYS A 399 16.45 -8.65 3.71
CA LYS A 399 16.46 -7.94 5.00
C LYS A 399 16.78 -8.88 6.16
N LYS A 400 16.21 -10.08 6.16
CA LYS A 400 16.49 -11.10 7.18
C LYS A 400 17.95 -11.55 7.16
N LEU A 401 18.54 -11.74 5.99
CA LEU A 401 19.97 -12.04 5.84
C LEU A 401 20.85 -10.93 6.43
N LEU A 402 20.54 -9.67 6.11
CA LEU A 402 21.26 -8.52 6.65
C LEU A 402 21.19 -8.45 8.18
N LEU A 403 20.02 -8.70 8.77
CA LEU A 403 19.85 -8.72 10.23
C LEU A 403 20.60 -9.88 10.90
N LYS A 404 20.75 -11.02 10.22
CA LYS A 404 21.47 -12.19 10.71
C LYS A 404 22.96 -12.21 10.38
N ALA A 405 23.50 -11.14 9.78
CA ALA A 405 24.92 -11.07 9.40
C ALA A 405 25.88 -11.26 10.60
N GLY A 406 25.49 -10.80 11.80
CA GLY A 406 26.26 -11.05 13.04
C GLY A 406 26.29 -12.52 13.47
N GLU A 407 25.18 -13.24 13.32
CA GLU A 407 25.13 -14.69 13.57
C GLU A 407 26.01 -15.44 12.55
N LEU A 408 25.93 -15.03 11.28
CA LEU A 408 26.74 -15.59 10.20
C LEU A 408 28.25 -15.42 10.47
N TRP A 409 28.67 -14.25 10.96
CA TRP A 409 30.07 -13.98 11.30
C TRP A 409 30.67 -15.01 12.27
N ASN A 410 29.88 -15.48 13.24
CA ASN A 410 30.35 -16.40 14.28
C ASN A 410 30.61 -17.82 13.76
N ILE A 411 29.92 -18.22 12.69
CA ILE A 411 30.05 -19.56 12.11
C ILE A 411 30.98 -19.60 10.90
N LEU A 412 31.29 -18.44 10.31
CA LEU A 412 32.13 -18.37 9.12
C LEU A 412 33.60 -18.68 9.44
N PRO A 413 34.28 -19.48 8.59
CA PRO A 413 35.74 -19.58 8.60
C PRO A 413 36.41 -18.21 8.53
N ALA A 414 37.57 -18.05 9.17
CA ALA A 414 38.27 -16.76 9.28
C ALA A 414 38.45 -16.02 7.94
N HIS A 415 38.75 -16.75 6.86
CA HIS A 415 38.95 -16.18 5.52
C HIS A 415 37.65 -15.74 4.82
N LEU A 416 36.47 -16.16 5.29
CA LEU A 416 35.15 -15.79 4.75
C LEU A 416 34.43 -14.75 5.60
N LYS A 417 34.90 -14.50 6.82
CA LYS A 417 34.26 -13.58 7.77
C LYS A 417 33.97 -12.21 7.15
N MET A 418 34.83 -11.69 6.29
CA MET A 418 34.62 -10.42 5.60
C MET A 418 33.32 -10.32 4.78
N PHE A 419 32.70 -11.43 4.35
CA PHE A 419 31.37 -11.41 3.76
C PHE A 419 30.28 -11.01 4.75
N ALA A 420 30.37 -11.47 6.01
CA ALA A 420 29.45 -11.03 7.05
C ALA A 420 29.66 -9.55 7.41
N VAL A 421 30.91 -9.05 7.42
CA VAL A 421 31.16 -7.59 7.54
C VAL A 421 30.57 -6.83 6.35
N ALA A 422 30.70 -7.33 5.13
CA ALA A 422 30.08 -6.70 3.96
C ALA A 422 28.56 -6.60 4.08
N LEU A 423 27.89 -7.65 4.59
CA LEU A 423 26.46 -7.64 4.88
C LEU A 423 26.10 -6.65 6.00
N GLN A 424 26.91 -6.55 7.06
CA GLN A 424 26.72 -5.57 8.13
C GLN A 424 26.88 -4.13 7.63
N ASP A 425 27.92 -3.86 6.84
CA ASP A 425 28.18 -2.57 6.21
C ASP A 425 27.03 -2.16 5.30
N PHE A 426 26.55 -3.08 4.47
CA PHE A 426 25.40 -2.82 3.61
C PHE A 426 24.11 -2.59 4.41
N ASN A 427 23.91 -3.30 5.53
CA ASN A 427 22.77 -3.03 6.41
C ASN A 427 22.83 -1.63 7.04
N ALA A 428 24.04 -1.14 7.38
CA ALA A 428 24.22 0.22 7.88
C ALA A 428 23.82 1.26 6.81
N ILE A 429 24.21 1.06 5.55
CA ILE A 429 23.75 1.90 4.43
C ILE A 429 22.22 1.89 4.33
N ARG A 430 21.61 0.71 4.36
CA ARG A 430 20.14 0.57 4.27
C ARG A 430 19.43 1.36 5.38
N LEU A 431 19.96 1.33 6.60
CA LEU A 431 19.43 2.10 7.72
C LEU A 431 19.66 3.61 7.56
N ALA A 432 20.78 4.00 6.94
CA ALA A 432 21.18 5.39 6.77
C ALA A 432 20.48 6.12 5.62
N CYS A 433 20.14 5.44 4.51
CA CYS A 433 19.59 6.14 3.34
C CYS A 433 18.56 5.38 2.48
N PHE A 434 18.17 4.13 2.81
CA PHE A 434 17.07 3.42 2.10
C PHE A 434 15.73 3.52 2.85
N GLY A 435 15.71 4.28 3.96
CA GLY A 435 14.49 4.56 4.73
C GLY A 435 13.84 5.87 4.31
N GLN A 436 12.90 6.35 5.13
CA GLN A 436 12.33 7.70 4.97
C GLN A 436 13.26 8.80 5.48
N THR A 437 14.21 8.46 6.35
CA THR A 437 15.13 9.42 6.98
C THR A 437 16.53 9.23 6.42
N LEU A 438 17.20 10.35 6.12
CA LEU A 438 18.58 10.40 5.69
C LEU A 438 19.48 10.67 6.90
N ALA A 439 20.41 9.78 7.19
CA ALA A 439 21.42 9.97 8.23
C ALA A 439 22.55 10.89 7.74
N ASN A 440 23.09 11.76 8.59
CA ASN A 440 24.14 12.71 8.19
C ASN A 440 25.44 12.05 7.70
N ASP A 441 25.75 10.85 8.19
CA ASP A 441 26.95 10.08 7.91
C ASP A 441 26.73 8.97 6.86
N PHE A 442 25.63 9.02 6.10
CA PHE A 442 25.29 8.00 5.10
C PHE A 442 26.44 7.74 4.10
N ALA A 443 27.17 8.80 3.70
CA ALA A 443 28.27 8.71 2.74
C ALA A 443 29.46 7.91 3.32
N LEU A 444 29.70 7.99 4.62
CA LEU A 444 30.75 7.22 5.30
C LEU A 444 30.43 5.73 5.29
N HIS A 445 29.16 5.36 5.49
CA HIS A 445 28.74 3.95 5.39
C HIS A 445 28.93 3.39 3.98
N ILE A 446 28.64 4.18 2.95
CA ILE A 446 28.86 3.79 1.54
C ILE A 446 30.35 3.60 1.27
N ALA A 447 31.20 4.54 1.70
CA ALA A 447 32.64 4.44 1.55
C ALA A 447 33.22 3.19 2.25
N ARG A 448 32.77 2.89 3.48
CA ARG A 448 33.19 1.71 4.24
C ARG A 448 32.85 0.42 3.49
N PHE A 449 31.61 0.30 3.00
CA PHE A 449 31.18 -0.86 2.22
C PHE A 449 31.97 -1.01 0.92
N GLN A 450 32.30 0.10 0.24
CA GLN A 450 33.13 0.09 -0.97
C GLN A 450 34.53 -0.49 -0.67
N THR A 451 35.17 -0.05 0.41
CA THR A 451 36.45 -0.62 0.88
C THR A 451 36.33 -2.11 1.18
N THR A 452 35.27 -2.54 1.85
CA THR A 452 35.01 -3.96 2.12
C THR A 452 34.84 -4.78 0.83
N CYS A 453 34.13 -4.25 -0.17
CA CYS A 453 33.99 -4.90 -1.48
C CYS A 453 35.32 -5.03 -2.22
N GLN A 454 36.18 -4.01 -2.14
CA GLN A 454 37.53 -4.03 -2.72
C GLN A 454 38.40 -5.09 -2.05
N PHE A 455 38.36 -5.20 -0.72
CA PHE A 455 39.08 -6.24 0.03
C PHE A 455 38.63 -7.64 -0.38
N LEU A 456 37.32 -7.83 -0.58
CA LEU A 456 36.75 -9.09 -1.07
C LEU A 456 37.03 -9.35 -2.56
N GLN A 457 37.62 -8.40 -3.29
CA GLN A 457 37.89 -8.45 -4.72
C GLN A 457 36.61 -8.71 -5.55
N LEU A 458 35.50 -8.07 -5.15
CA LEU A 458 34.23 -8.20 -5.87
C LEU A 458 34.26 -7.33 -7.13
N ASN A 459 33.88 -7.91 -8.28
CA ASN A 459 33.66 -7.09 -9.47
C ASN A 459 32.50 -6.12 -9.21
N VAL A 460 32.68 -4.85 -9.56
CA VAL A 460 31.64 -3.82 -9.38
C VAL A 460 30.56 -3.99 -10.45
N THR A 461 29.35 -4.33 -10.01
CA THR A 461 28.16 -4.42 -10.88
C THR A 461 27.58 -3.03 -11.16
N PRO A 462 26.70 -2.87 -12.18
CA PRO A 462 25.97 -1.62 -12.37
C PRO A 462 25.22 -1.13 -11.12
N LYS A 463 24.65 -2.06 -10.34
CA LYS A 463 23.94 -1.75 -9.08
C LYS A 463 24.89 -1.28 -7.97
N MET A 464 26.07 -1.90 -7.86
CA MET A 464 27.13 -1.44 -6.96
C MET A 464 27.67 -0.07 -7.38
N HIS A 465 27.89 0.15 -8.69
CA HIS A 465 28.29 1.45 -9.22
C HIS A 465 27.25 2.53 -8.93
N ALA A 466 25.96 2.24 -9.12
CA ALA A 466 24.87 3.14 -8.73
C ALA A 466 24.90 3.47 -7.22
N LEU A 467 25.13 2.47 -6.37
CA LEU A 467 25.30 2.71 -4.93
C LEU A 467 26.51 3.59 -4.59
N PHE A 468 27.67 3.33 -5.19
CA PHE A 468 28.91 4.02 -4.83
C PHE A 468 28.99 5.45 -5.35
N HIS A 469 28.40 5.72 -6.53
CA HIS A 469 28.57 7.00 -7.20
C HIS A 469 27.29 7.82 -7.28
N HIS A 470 26.13 7.18 -7.45
CA HIS A 470 24.89 7.90 -7.76
C HIS A 470 23.99 8.09 -6.55
N VAL A 471 23.90 7.10 -5.65
CA VAL A 471 23.17 7.28 -4.37
C VAL A 471 23.71 8.46 -3.57
N PRO A 472 25.03 8.67 -3.41
CA PRO A 472 25.54 9.85 -2.71
C PRO A 472 25.16 11.15 -3.40
N THR A 473 25.34 11.25 -4.71
CA THR A 473 24.95 12.43 -5.48
C THR A 473 23.47 12.74 -5.32
N PHE A 474 22.60 11.74 -5.43
CA PHE A 474 21.15 11.91 -5.30
C PHE A 474 20.76 12.36 -3.89
N CYS A 475 21.23 11.68 -2.84
CA CYS A 475 20.91 12.05 -1.46
C CYS A 475 21.44 13.43 -1.09
N SER A 476 22.64 13.79 -1.53
CA SER A 476 23.20 15.14 -1.31
C SER A 476 22.43 16.23 -2.06
N LYS A 477 21.98 15.98 -3.30
CA LYS A 477 21.19 16.94 -4.08
C LYS A 477 19.77 17.11 -3.55
N SER A 478 19.09 16.01 -3.23
CA SER A 478 17.69 16.01 -2.81
C SER A 478 17.49 16.33 -1.33
N GLY A 479 18.52 16.12 -0.50
CA GLY A 479 18.41 16.17 0.96
C GLY A 479 17.51 15.07 1.55
N LYS A 480 17.13 14.07 0.75
CA LYS A 480 16.16 13.02 1.11
C LYS A 480 16.77 11.63 0.97
N ALA A 481 16.24 10.70 1.76
CA ALA A 481 16.56 9.28 1.63
C ALA A 481 15.74 8.65 0.49
N LEU A 482 16.19 7.49 -0.01
CA LEU A 482 15.59 6.82 -1.16
C LEU A 482 14.17 6.31 -0.88
N GLY A 483 13.80 6.08 0.38
CA GLY A 483 12.50 5.51 0.74
C GLY A 483 11.33 6.42 0.38
N SER A 484 11.55 7.73 0.28
CA SER A 484 10.55 8.68 -0.20
C SER A 484 10.23 8.50 -1.69
N PHE A 485 11.13 7.86 -2.44
CA PHE A 485 11.05 7.61 -3.88
C PHE A 485 10.87 6.14 -4.24
N SER A 486 10.71 5.27 -3.24
CA SER A 486 10.71 3.81 -3.36
C SER A 486 9.77 3.27 -4.45
N GLU A 487 10.28 2.33 -5.25
CA GLU A 487 9.53 1.58 -6.26
C GLU A 487 8.62 0.48 -5.67
N GLN A 488 8.79 0.14 -4.39
CA GLN A 488 8.09 -0.96 -3.71
C GLN A 488 6.56 -0.85 -3.75
N THR A 489 6.01 0.36 -3.68
CA THR A 489 4.55 0.58 -3.74
C THR A 489 3.99 0.15 -5.10
N VAL A 490 4.77 0.32 -6.17
CA VAL A 490 4.38 -0.02 -7.54
C VAL A 490 4.37 -1.53 -7.72
N GLU A 491 5.38 -2.24 -7.22
CA GLU A 491 5.40 -3.71 -7.22
C GLU A 491 4.20 -4.29 -6.45
N SER A 492 3.88 -3.70 -5.29
CA SER A 492 2.74 -4.11 -4.47
C SER A 492 1.40 -3.88 -5.17
N ALA A 493 1.33 -2.92 -6.11
CA ALA A 493 0.13 -2.60 -6.87
C ALA A 493 -0.38 -3.77 -7.69
N HIS A 494 0.51 -4.66 -8.16
CA HIS A 494 0.09 -5.83 -8.91
C HIS A 494 -0.76 -6.76 -8.06
N SER A 495 -0.28 -7.13 -6.88
CA SER A 495 -1.04 -7.99 -5.97
C SER A 495 -2.31 -7.31 -5.45
N ASP A 496 -2.27 -5.99 -5.19
CA ASP A 496 -3.44 -5.28 -4.66
C ASP A 496 -4.54 -5.11 -5.73
N PHE A 497 -4.17 -4.71 -6.95
CA PHE A 497 -5.10 -4.59 -8.06
C PHE A 497 -5.67 -5.95 -8.47
N GLU A 498 -4.88 -7.02 -8.44
CA GLU A 498 -5.30 -8.36 -8.83
C GLU A 498 -6.53 -8.83 -8.03
N ALA A 499 -6.61 -8.49 -6.73
CA ALA A 499 -7.77 -8.80 -5.89
C ALA A 499 -9.06 -8.15 -6.40
N THR A 500 -8.97 -6.97 -7.01
CA THR A 500 -10.09 -6.31 -7.68
C THR A 500 -10.31 -6.90 -9.06
N TRP A 501 -9.26 -7.04 -9.87
CA TRP A 501 -9.36 -7.52 -11.24
C TRP A 501 -10.00 -8.90 -11.36
N GLN A 502 -9.64 -9.85 -10.48
CA GLN A 502 -10.20 -11.20 -10.46
C GLN A 502 -11.74 -11.25 -10.38
N ARG A 503 -12.39 -10.19 -9.88
CA ARG A 503 -13.87 -10.10 -9.80
C ARG A 503 -14.52 -9.71 -11.12
N TYR A 504 -13.78 -8.98 -11.95
CA TYR A 504 -14.24 -8.45 -13.24
C TYR A 504 -13.69 -9.26 -14.41
N ARG A 505 -12.62 -10.03 -14.18
CA ARG A 505 -11.83 -10.71 -15.20
C ARG A 505 -12.70 -11.53 -16.15
N ARG A 506 -12.45 -11.33 -17.44
CA ARG A 506 -13.00 -12.14 -18.53
C ARG A 506 -11.83 -12.58 -19.44
N PRO A 507 -12.01 -13.62 -20.26
CA PRO A 507 -11.07 -13.92 -21.33
C PRO A 507 -10.97 -12.77 -22.35
N PHE A 508 -9.80 -12.60 -22.99
CA PHE A 508 -9.53 -11.51 -23.95
C PHE A 508 -10.54 -11.41 -25.11
N ASN A 509 -11.07 -12.54 -25.56
CA ASN A 509 -12.04 -12.61 -26.66
C ASN A 509 -13.48 -12.35 -26.22
N HIS A 510 -13.74 -12.15 -24.92
CA HIS A 510 -15.08 -11.92 -24.41
C HIS A 510 -15.54 -10.49 -24.77
N PRO A 511 -16.77 -10.28 -25.28
CA PRO A 511 -17.25 -8.95 -25.69
C PRO A 511 -17.22 -7.89 -24.58
N GLN A 512 -17.38 -8.31 -23.32
CA GLN A 512 -17.34 -7.42 -22.15
C GLN A 512 -15.95 -7.27 -21.53
N TYR A 513 -14.89 -7.86 -22.09
CA TYR A 513 -13.53 -7.80 -21.51
C TYR A 513 -13.09 -6.35 -21.27
N ALA A 514 -13.15 -5.52 -22.31
CA ALA A 514 -12.73 -4.11 -22.25
C ALA A 514 -13.55 -3.31 -21.22
N ALA A 515 -14.88 -3.46 -21.26
CA ALA A 515 -15.78 -2.78 -20.33
C ALA A 515 -15.54 -3.21 -18.87
N ASN A 516 -15.26 -4.50 -18.64
CA ASN A 516 -14.97 -5.01 -17.31
C ASN A 516 -13.60 -4.55 -16.79
N LEU A 517 -12.58 -4.46 -17.65
CA LEU A 517 -11.28 -3.91 -17.28
C LEU A 517 -11.41 -2.44 -16.88
N LEU A 518 -12.13 -1.64 -17.68
CA LEU A 518 -12.45 -0.25 -17.34
C LEU A 518 -13.15 -0.16 -15.98
N GLN A 519 -14.18 -0.98 -15.78
CA GLN A 519 -14.93 -1.00 -14.53
C GLN A 519 -14.07 -1.38 -13.33
N ALA A 520 -13.12 -2.29 -13.48
CA ALA A 520 -12.19 -2.68 -12.44
C ALA A 520 -11.24 -1.54 -12.05
N VAL A 521 -10.68 -0.83 -13.03
CA VAL A 521 -9.80 0.33 -12.81
C VAL A 521 -10.55 1.47 -12.13
N VAL A 522 -11.75 1.81 -12.62
CA VAL A 522 -12.60 2.82 -12.01
C VAL A 522 -12.94 2.46 -10.57
N ASN A 523 -13.36 1.22 -10.33
CA ASN A 523 -13.70 0.78 -8.98
C ASN A 523 -12.48 0.82 -8.04
N TYR A 524 -11.33 0.34 -8.50
CA TYR A 524 -10.09 0.37 -7.74
C TYR A 524 -9.73 1.80 -7.35
N ASN A 525 -9.62 2.70 -8.33
CA ASN A 525 -9.21 4.08 -8.09
C ASN A 525 -10.21 4.83 -7.19
N SER A 526 -11.51 4.64 -7.37
CA SER A 526 -12.56 5.23 -6.53
C SER A 526 -12.40 4.91 -5.04
N PHE A 527 -11.99 3.69 -4.68
CA PHE A 527 -11.82 3.27 -3.27
C PHE A 527 -10.41 3.52 -2.70
N HIS A 528 -9.50 4.03 -3.53
CA HIS A 528 -8.11 4.37 -3.18
C HIS A 528 -7.85 5.88 -3.10
N ILE A 529 -8.88 6.72 -3.30
CA ILE A 529 -8.83 8.15 -2.96
C ILE A 529 -8.58 8.32 -1.46
#